data_AF-A0A353RIB9-F1
#
_entry.id   AF-A0A353RIB9-F1
#
_cell.length_a   1.000
_cell.length_b   1.000
_cell.length_c   1.000
_cell.angle_alpha   90.00
_cell.angle_beta   90.00
_cell.angle_gamma   90.00
#
_symmetry.space_group_name_H-M   'P 1'
#
loop_
_entity.id
_entity.type
_entity.pdbx_description
1 polymer ?
#
loop_
_entity_poly.entity_id
_entity_poly.type
_entity_poly.pdbx_seq_one_letter_code
_entity_poly.pdbx_strand_id
1 'polypeptide(L)'
;IPLTGLAFLVIDTFSGITIDPEAILAKVNDFVDSLEERLGFNIFTPENLAAIPRAGTNILQALGSSVYSFAINVIVILFVLYYMLFSNDEFEKSIREILPFKEENKQIVAEETRLIIQANAIGIPLMAIIQGVFAYMGYLLFGVESALLYAILTAFSTILPLVGTTIVWTPIGIGLLLSGDYVNGIGLLLYGFFIIGGVDNVARFLLQKKLADIHPLITVFGVLIGIPMFGF
;
A
#
# COMPACT_ATOMS: atom_id res chain seq x y z
N ILE A 1 -8.86 -20.72 -12.41
CA ILE A 1 -10.14 -20.99 -11.69
C ILE A 1 -10.32 -20.06 -10.48
N PRO A 2 -9.37 -19.90 -9.52
CA PRO A 2 -9.55 -18.95 -8.41
C PRO A 2 -9.51 -17.47 -8.84
N LEU A 3 -8.67 -17.10 -9.82
CA LEU A 3 -8.59 -15.72 -10.33
C LEU A 3 -9.87 -15.21 -10.99
N THR A 4 -10.64 -16.09 -11.64
CA THR A 4 -11.88 -15.70 -12.31
C THR A 4 -12.94 -15.31 -11.29
N GLY A 5 -13.05 -16.04 -10.17
CA GLY A 5 -13.95 -15.70 -9.07
C GLY A 5 -13.60 -14.36 -8.41
N LEU A 6 -12.31 -14.09 -8.22
CA LEU A 6 -11.82 -12.79 -7.73
C LEU A 6 -12.17 -11.65 -8.69
N ALA A 7 -11.99 -11.86 -9.99
CA ALA A 7 -12.34 -10.89 -11.01
C ALA A 7 -13.84 -10.56 -11.02
N PHE A 8 -14.71 -11.57 -10.92
CA PHE A 8 -16.16 -11.35 -10.82
C PHE A 8 -16.54 -10.59 -9.54
N LEU A 9 -15.90 -10.90 -8.41
CA LEU A 9 -16.17 -10.22 -7.13
C LEU A 9 -15.81 -8.73 -7.18
N VAL A 10 -14.67 -8.40 -7.82
CA VAL A 10 -14.25 -7.01 -8.06
C VAL A 10 -15.20 -6.31 -9.02
N ILE A 11 -15.56 -6.95 -10.15
CA ILE A 11 -16.47 -6.37 -11.14
C ILE A 11 -17.85 -6.09 -10.54
N ASP A 12 -18.42 -7.03 -9.78
CA ASP A 12 -19.74 -6.90 -9.16
C ASP A 12 -19.79 -5.69 -8.20
N THR A 13 -18.77 -5.54 -7.35
CA THR A 13 -18.70 -4.41 -6.41
C THR A 13 -18.45 -3.07 -7.08
N PHE A 14 -17.57 -2.98 -8.09
CA PHE A 14 -17.34 -1.73 -8.79
C PHE A 14 -18.47 -1.34 -9.75
N SER A 15 -19.24 -2.31 -10.27
CA SER A 15 -20.40 -2.05 -11.12
C SER A 15 -21.62 -1.51 -10.36
N GLY A 16 -21.70 -1.76 -9.05
CA GLY A 16 -22.75 -1.21 -8.16
C GLY A 16 -22.45 0.18 -7.60
N ILE A 17 -21.21 0.68 -7.70
CA ILE A 17 -20.81 2.00 -7.20
C ILE A 17 -20.80 2.99 -8.37
N THR A 18 -21.96 3.52 -8.72
CA THR A 18 -22.04 4.80 -9.45
C THR A 18 -21.60 5.90 -8.49
N ILE A 19 -20.38 6.40 -8.63
CA ILE A 19 -19.88 7.56 -7.89
C ILE A 19 -20.67 8.78 -8.36
N ASP A 20 -21.79 9.05 -7.69
CA ASP A 20 -22.61 10.24 -7.93
C ASP A 20 -22.15 11.35 -6.97
N PRO A 21 -21.45 12.40 -7.47
CA PRO A 21 -20.90 13.45 -6.62
C PRO A 21 -21.98 14.16 -5.78
N GLU A 22 -23.21 14.24 -6.28
CA GLU A 22 -24.33 14.88 -5.59
C GLU A 22 -24.80 14.05 -4.39
N ALA A 23 -24.81 12.72 -4.50
CA ALA A 23 -25.17 11.81 -3.41
C ALA A 23 -24.13 11.79 -2.29
N ILE A 24 -22.83 11.94 -2.64
CA ILE A 24 -21.75 12.07 -1.66
C ILE A 24 -21.88 13.39 -0.91
N LEU A 25 -22.16 14.49 -1.61
CA LEU A 25 -22.37 15.81 -1.00
C LEU A 25 -23.59 15.82 -0.07
N ALA A 26 -24.69 15.16 -0.45
CA ALA A 26 -25.88 15.04 0.40
C ALA A 26 -25.59 14.27 1.70
N LYS A 27 -24.92 13.11 1.62
CA LYS A 27 -24.55 12.32 2.82
C LYS A 27 -23.58 13.05 3.74
N VAL A 28 -22.66 13.84 3.17
CA VAL A 28 -21.74 14.68 3.96
C VAL A 28 -22.50 15.78 4.69
N ASN A 29 -23.46 16.43 4.03
CA ASN A 29 -24.29 17.47 4.67
C ASN A 29 -25.18 16.88 5.77
N ASP A 30 -25.87 15.76 5.53
CA ASP A 30 -26.72 15.10 6.55
C ASP A 30 -25.91 14.68 7.79
N PHE A 31 -24.69 14.17 7.59
CA PHE A 31 -23.79 13.82 8.68
C PHE A 31 -23.34 15.05 9.48
N VAL A 32 -23.07 16.16 8.80
CA VAL A 32 -22.70 17.44 9.43
C VAL A 32 -23.86 18.00 10.25
N ASP A 33 -25.07 18.00 9.69
CA ASP A 33 -26.27 18.46 10.38
C ASP A 33 -26.54 17.63 11.65
N SER A 34 -26.33 16.31 11.59
CA SER A 34 -26.49 15.41 12.73
C SER A 34 -25.46 15.63 13.85
N LEU A 35 -24.26 16.12 13.52
CA LEU A 35 -23.22 16.47 14.49
C LEU A 35 -23.48 17.85 15.09
N GLU A 36 -23.97 18.80 14.30
CA GLU A 36 -24.31 20.15 14.74
C GLU A 36 -25.48 20.15 15.73
N GLU A 37 -26.50 19.32 15.47
CA GLU A 37 -27.66 19.13 16.36
C GLU A 37 -27.28 18.49 17.72
N ARG A 38 -26.22 17.66 17.75
CA ARG A 38 -25.78 16.95 18.96
C ARG A 38 -24.70 17.66 19.76
N LEU A 39 -23.86 18.47 19.11
CA LEU A 39 -22.71 19.12 19.74
C LEU A 39 -22.90 20.62 19.96
N GLY A 40 -23.91 21.25 19.35
CA GLY A 40 -24.23 22.67 19.57
C GLY A 40 -23.14 23.66 19.13
N PHE A 41 -22.15 23.19 18.36
CA PHE A 41 -21.09 24.00 17.76
C PHE A 41 -21.38 24.18 16.27
N ASN A 42 -21.39 25.43 15.78
CA ASN A 42 -21.37 25.74 14.34
C ASN A 42 -19.96 25.45 13.80
N ILE A 43 -19.73 24.25 13.26
CA ILE A 43 -18.40 23.81 12.80
C ILE A 43 -18.08 24.36 11.38
N PHE A 44 -19.07 24.93 10.67
CA PHE A 44 -18.90 25.35 9.28
C PHE A 44 -19.27 26.81 9.01
N THR A 45 -18.26 27.69 8.98
CA THR A 45 -18.34 28.96 8.23
C THR A 45 -18.34 28.66 6.71
N PRO A 46 -18.96 29.50 5.86
CA PRO A 46 -19.03 29.32 4.40
C PRO A 46 -17.67 29.08 3.70
N GLU A 47 -16.58 29.54 4.32
CA GLU A 47 -15.20 29.33 3.85
C GLU A 47 -14.71 27.88 3.99
N ASN A 48 -15.17 27.13 5.00
CA ASN A 48 -14.79 25.72 5.22
C ASN A 48 -15.59 24.75 4.32
N LEU A 49 -16.81 25.11 3.94
CA LEU A 49 -17.65 24.30 3.03
C LEU A 49 -17.12 24.31 1.59
N ALA A 50 -16.48 25.41 1.17
CA ALA A 50 -15.79 25.47 -0.12
C ALA A 50 -14.50 24.63 -0.16
N ALA A 51 -13.96 24.21 0.99
CA ALA A 51 -12.76 23.39 1.06
C ALA A 51 -13.03 21.91 0.72
N ILE A 52 -14.26 21.42 0.95
CA ILE A 52 -14.62 20.00 0.71
C ILE A 52 -14.64 19.66 -0.80
N PRO A 53 -15.34 20.41 -1.68
CA PRO A 53 -15.31 20.15 -3.12
C PRO A 53 -13.92 20.38 -3.73
N ARG A 54 -13.15 21.36 -3.21
CA ARG A 54 -11.78 21.64 -3.67
C ARG A 54 -10.82 20.52 -3.29
N ALA A 55 -10.89 20.02 -2.06
CA ALA A 55 -10.11 18.86 -1.63
C ALA A 55 -10.47 17.61 -2.45
N GLY A 56 -11.77 17.35 -2.68
CA GLY A 56 -12.23 16.26 -3.53
C GLY A 56 -11.72 16.36 -4.97
N THR A 57 -11.76 17.55 -5.57
CA THR A 57 -11.26 17.80 -6.93
C THR A 57 -9.74 17.64 -7.01
N ASN A 58 -8.99 18.16 -6.03
CA ASN A 58 -7.53 18.03 -5.96
C ASN A 58 -7.11 16.57 -5.79
N ILE A 59 -7.83 15.79 -4.96
CA ILE A 59 -7.61 14.35 -4.81
C ILE A 59 -7.90 13.65 -6.14
N LEU A 60 -9.03 13.92 -6.80
CA LEU A 60 -9.38 13.31 -8.09
C LEU A 60 -8.35 13.61 -9.19
N GLN A 61 -7.85 14.83 -9.28
CA GLN A 61 -6.81 15.22 -10.25
C GLN A 61 -5.45 14.58 -9.92
N ALA A 62 -5.07 14.53 -8.64
CA ALA A 62 -3.87 13.84 -8.20
C ALA A 62 -3.95 12.33 -8.48
N LEU A 63 -5.11 11.71 -8.25
CA LEU A 63 -5.34 10.30 -8.57
C LEU A 63 -5.32 10.07 -10.09
N GLY A 64 -5.98 10.91 -10.89
CA GLY A 64 -6.03 10.76 -12.36
C GLY A 64 -4.64 10.84 -13.02
N SER A 65 -3.83 11.82 -12.63
CA SER A 65 -2.45 11.95 -13.12
C SER A 65 -1.54 10.82 -12.61
N SER A 66 -1.74 10.36 -11.37
CA SER A 66 -0.98 9.25 -10.79
C SER A 66 -1.30 7.90 -11.44
N VAL A 67 -2.56 7.65 -11.82
CA VAL A 67 -2.98 6.40 -12.48
C VAL A 67 -2.32 6.25 -13.84
N TYR A 68 -2.23 7.31 -14.64
CA TYR A 68 -1.55 7.28 -15.94
C TYR A 68 -0.06 6.99 -15.80
N SER A 69 0.62 7.69 -14.88
CA SER A 69 2.03 7.45 -14.57
C SER A 69 2.26 6.01 -14.06
N PHE A 70 1.40 5.52 -13.17
CA PHE A 70 1.44 4.15 -12.66
C PHE A 70 1.31 3.12 -13.78
N ALA A 71 0.35 3.28 -14.69
CA ALA A 71 0.16 2.36 -15.81
C ALA A 71 1.39 2.29 -16.72
N ILE A 72 1.98 3.44 -17.07
CA ILE A 72 3.23 3.48 -17.84
C ILE A 72 4.37 2.79 -17.08
N ASN A 73 4.55 3.11 -15.79
CA ASN A 73 5.60 2.51 -14.97
C ASN A 73 5.44 1.00 -14.87
N VAL A 74 4.22 0.48 -14.73
CA VAL A 74 3.93 -0.95 -14.71
C VAL A 74 4.33 -1.59 -16.04
N ILE A 75 3.96 -0.98 -17.17
CA ILE A 75 4.34 -1.49 -18.50
C ILE A 75 5.88 -1.52 -18.65
N VAL A 76 6.55 -0.44 -18.27
CA VAL A 76 8.02 -0.35 -18.33
C VAL A 76 8.67 -1.39 -17.44
N ILE A 77 8.21 -1.54 -16.19
CA ILE A 77 8.74 -2.54 -15.25
C ILE A 77 8.51 -3.96 -15.78
N LEU A 78 7.32 -4.26 -16.32
CA LEU A 78 7.04 -5.57 -16.91
C LEU A 78 7.92 -5.84 -18.13
N PHE A 79 8.16 -4.83 -18.96
CA PHE A 79 9.08 -4.93 -20.09
C PHE A 79 10.51 -5.20 -19.63
N VAL A 80 11.03 -4.43 -18.68
CA VAL A 80 12.37 -4.63 -18.10
C VAL A 80 12.47 -6.01 -17.45
N LEU A 81 11.47 -6.41 -16.68
CA LEU A 81 11.40 -7.72 -16.02
C LEU A 81 11.41 -8.85 -17.06
N TYR A 82 10.66 -8.72 -18.15
CA TYR A 82 10.66 -9.69 -19.24
C TYR A 82 12.06 -9.89 -19.81
N TYR A 83 12.78 -8.81 -20.15
CA TYR A 83 14.14 -8.92 -20.67
C TYR A 83 15.13 -9.45 -19.63
N MET A 84 14.99 -9.05 -18.36
CA MET A 84 15.80 -9.58 -17.26
C MET A 84 15.61 -11.08 -17.05
N LEU A 85 14.38 -11.60 -17.22
CA LEU A 85 14.12 -13.04 -17.13
C LEU A 85 14.48 -13.81 -18.40
N PHE A 86 14.22 -13.23 -19.58
CA PHE A 86 14.46 -13.89 -20.87
C PHE A 86 15.95 -13.99 -21.20
N SER A 87 16.72 -12.93 -20.93
CA SER A 87 18.17 -12.86 -21.13
C SER A 87 18.92 -12.90 -19.79
N ASN A 88 18.52 -13.79 -18.89
CA ASN A 88 19.07 -13.87 -17.53
C ASN A 88 20.61 -14.04 -17.51
N ASP A 89 21.16 -14.93 -18.33
CA ASP A 89 22.58 -15.26 -18.35
C ASP A 89 23.42 -14.10 -18.91
N GLU A 90 22.93 -13.43 -19.96
CA GLU A 90 23.57 -12.26 -20.55
C GLU A 90 23.51 -11.05 -19.61
N PHE A 91 22.40 -10.89 -18.89
CA PHE A 91 22.21 -9.85 -17.89
C PHE A 91 23.14 -10.07 -16.69
N GLU A 92 23.18 -11.29 -16.13
CA GLU A 92 24.05 -11.64 -15.00
C GLU A 92 25.53 -11.42 -15.37
N LYS A 93 25.93 -11.86 -16.58
CA LYS A 93 27.29 -11.66 -17.07
C LYS A 93 27.63 -10.18 -17.23
N SER A 94 26.72 -9.39 -17.81
CA SER A 94 26.89 -7.94 -18.00
C SER A 94 27.05 -7.20 -16.66
N ILE A 95 26.22 -7.53 -15.66
CA ILE A 95 26.35 -6.99 -14.31
C ILE A 95 27.70 -7.38 -13.71
N ARG A 96 28.13 -8.64 -13.85
CA ARG A 96 29.41 -9.13 -13.33
C ARG A 96 30.60 -8.47 -14.00
N GLU A 97 30.53 -8.11 -15.28
CA GLU A 97 31.58 -7.38 -16.01
C GLU A 97 31.70 -5.92 -15.58
N ILE A 98 30.59 -5.25 -15.27
CA ILE A 98 30.56 -3.83 -14.86
C ILE A 98 31.07 -3.64 -13.43
N LEU A 99 30.89 -4.64 -12.54
CA LEU A 99 31.30 -4.53 -11.14
C LEU A 99 32.83 -4.44 -11.00
N PRO A 100 33.39 -3.37 -10.40
CA PRO A 100 34.83 -3.16 -10.23
C PRO A 100 35.39 -3.92 -9.02
N PHE A 101 34.93 -5.15 -8.78
CA PHE A 101 35.33 -5.97 -7.64
C PHE A 101 36.24 -7.12 -8.05
N LYS A 102 36.98 -7.69 -7.08
CA LYS A 102 37.67 -8.97 -7.27
C LYS A 102 36.63 -10.08 -7.48
N GLU A 103 37.03 -11.13 -8.20
CA GLU A 103 36.12 -12.23 -8.57
C GLU A 103 35.47 -12.91 -7.36
N GLU A 104 36.23 -13.06 -6.28
CA GLU A 104 35.77 -13.57 -4.98
C GLU A 104 34.63 -12.70 -4.41
N ASN A 105 34.79 -11.38 -4.44
CA ASN A 105 33.78 -10.45 -3.93
C ASN A 105 32.53 -10.40 -4.83
N LYS A 106 32.69 -10.58 -6.15
CA LYS A 106 31.56 -10.66 -7.08
C LYS A 106 30.66 -11.85 -6.75
N GLN A 107 31.25 -13.00 -6.44
CA GLN A 107 30.50 -14.20 -6.05
C GLN A 107 29.73 -13.98 -4.74
N ILE A 108 30.36 -13.37 -3.74
CA ILE A 108 29.70 -13.03 -2.47
C ILE A 108 28.49 -12.13 -2.72
N VAL A 109 28.65 -11.04 -3.49
CA VAL A 109 27.55 -10.11 -3.80
C VAL A 109 26.42 -10.81 -4.56
N ALA A 110 26.75 -11.68 -5.53
CA ALA A 110 25.76 -12.43 -6.28
C ALA A 110 24.95 -13.40 -5.39
N GLU A 111 25.63 -14.11 -4.49
CA GLU A 111 25.00 -15.04 -3.55
C GLU A 111 24.09 -14.30 -2.56
N GLU A 112 24.58 -13.20 -1.95
CA GLU A 112 23.78 -12.33 -1.08
C GLU A 112 22.56 -11.75 -1.79
N THR A 113 22.74 -11.26 -3.03
CA THR A 113 21.64 -10.74 -3.85
C THR A 113 20.60 -11.82 -4.13
N ARG A 114 21.05 -13.05 -4.44
CA ARG A 114 20.15 -14.19 -4.67
C ARG A 114 19.37 -14.55 -3.40
N LEU A 115 20.02 -14.55 -2.24
CA LEU A 115 19.36 -14.78 -0.95
C LEU A 115 18.30 -13.71 -0.65
N ILE A 116 18.61 -12.44 -0.91
CA ILE A 116 17.67 -11.31 -0.76
C ILE A 116 16.46 -11.47 -1.69
N ILE A 117 16.70 -11.76 -2.96
CA ILE A 117 15.63 -11.95 -3.95
C ILE A 117 14.72 -13.11 -3.54
N GLN A 118 15.28 -14.26 -3.15
CA GLN A 118 14.49 -15.41 -2.69
C GLN A 118 13.69 -15.10 -1.43
N ALA A 119 14.31 -14.40 -0.46
CA ALA A 119 13.63 -13.98 0.75
C ALA A 119 12.44 -13.06 0.45
N ASN A 120 12.59 -12.11 -0.48
CA ASN A 120 11.51 -11.21 -0.88
C ASN A 120 10.42 -11.92 -1.70
N ALA A 121 10.80 -12.83 -2.60
CA ALA A 121 9.87 -13.60 -3.42
C ALA A 121 8.91 -14.45 -2.59
N ILE A 122 9.36 -14.93 -1.42
CA ILE A 122 8.52 -15.71 -0.49
C ILE A 122 7.89 -14.79 0.57
N GLY A 123 8.64 -13.81 1.07
CA GLY A 123 8.25 -12.93 2.17
C GLY A 123 7.07 -12.04 1.82
N ILE A 124 7.08 -11.39 0.64
CA ILE A 124 6.02 -10.45 0.25
C ILE A 124 4.66 -11.17 0.10
N PRO A 125 4.54 -12.31 -0.62
CA PRO A 125 3.27 -13.03 -0.70
C PRO A 125 2.77 -13.57 0.65
N LEU A 126 3.68 -14.10 1.48
CA LEU A 126 3.32 -14.57 2.81
C LEU A 126 2.76 -13.44 3.68
N MET A 127 3.39 -12.27 3.62
CA MET A 127 2.92 -11.07 4.32
C MET A 127 1.56 -10.60 3.82
N ALA A 128 1.34 -10.58 2.50
CA ALA A 128 0.04 -10.24 1.92
C ALA A 128 -1.08 -11.16 2.42
N ILE A 129 -0.82 -12.46 2.56
CA ILE A 129 -1.79 -13.42 3.11
C ILE A 129 -2.07 -13.12 4.57
N ILE A 130 -1.04 -12.97 5.40
CA ILE A 130 -1.19 -12.66 6.83
C ILE A 130 -1.98 -11.37 7.01
N GLN A 131 -1.63 -10.32 6.27
CA GLN A 131 -2.29 -9.02 6.34
C GLN A 131 -3.74 -9.08 5.84
N GLY A 132 -4.01 -9.86 4.80
CA GLY A 132 -5.37 -10.15 4.34
C GLY A 132 -6.21 -10.85 5.41
N VAL A 133 -5.64 -11.78 6.17
CA VAL A 133 -6.33 -12.45 7.29
C VAL A 133 -6.64 -11.46 8.41
N PHE A 134 -5.68 -10.64 8.83
CA PHE A 134 -5.92 -9.58 9.82
C PHE A 134 -6.96 -8.56 9.36
N ALA A 135 -6.94 -8.20 8.08
CA ALA A 135 -7.94 -7.32 7.49
C ALA A 135 -9.33 -7.97 7.49
N TYR A 136 -9.45 -9.24 7.10
CA TYR A 136 -10.71 -9.97 7.13
C TYR A 136 -11.31 -10.03 8.53
N MET A 137 -10.50 -10.34 9.54
CA MET A 137 -10.94 -10.33 10.94
C MET A 137 -11.43 -8.95 11.38
N GLY A 138 -10.70 -7.88 11.00
CA GLY A 138 -11.11 -6.51 11.28
C GLY A 138 -12.44 -6.14 10.64
N TYR A 139 -12.59 -6.44 9.34
CA TYR A 139 -13.81 -6.13 8.60
C TYR A 139 -15.03 -6.89 9.13
N LEU A 140 -14.88 -8.16 9.55
CA LEU A 140 -15.94 -8.90 10.22
C LEU A 140 -16.30 -8.31 11.58
N LEU A 141 -15.30 -7.92 12.37
CA LEU A 141 -15.50 -7.41 13.73
C LEU A 141 -16.25 -6.08 13.75
N PHE A 142 -16.05 -5.24 12.73
CA PHE A 142 -16.70 -3.92 12.60
C PHE A 142 -17.88 -3.92 11.61
N GLY A 143 -18.41 -5.09 11.23
CA GLY A 143 -19.66 -5.18 10.46
C GLY A 143 -19.57 -4.66 9.01
N VAL A 144 -18.39 -4.69 8.38
CA VAL A 144 -18.21 -4.26 7.00
C VAL A 144 -18.87 -5.28 6.05
N GLU A 145 -19.80 -4.82 5.22
CA GLU A 145 -20.38 -5.63 4.15
C GLU A 145 -19.30 -6.14 3.19
N SER A 146 -19.46 -7.35 2.65
CA SER A 146 -18.46 -7.94 1.75
C SER A 146 -17.03 -7.99 2.32
N ALA A 147 -16.89 -8.24 3.63
CA ALA A 147 -15.60 -8.30 4.34
C ALA A 147 -14.51 -9.13 3.62
N LEU A 148 -14.89 -10.25 3.00
CA LEU A 148 -13.96 -11.10 2.25
C LEU A 148 -13.36 -10.37 1.03
N LEU A 149 -14.17 -9.63 0.28
CA LEU A 149 -13.71 -8.85 -0.86
C LEU A 149 -12.67 -7.82 -0.41
N TYR A 150 -13.03 -7.01 0.58
CA TYR A 150 -12.17 -5.93 1.05
C TYR A 150 -10.89 -6.49 1.66
N ALA A 151 -10.93 -7.65 2.32
CA ALA A 151 -9.74 -8.34 2.79
C ALA A 151 -8.80 -8.75 1.65
N ILE A 152 -9.36 -9.28 0.56
CA ILE A 152 -8.59 -9.62 -0.64
C ILE A 152 -8.00 -8.37 -1.27
N LEU A 153 -8.78 -7.29 -1.42
CA LEU A 153 -8.28 -6.01 -1.91
C LEU A 153 -7.13 -5.49 -1.04
N THR A 154 -7.28 -5.55 0.28
CA THR A 154 -6.23 -5.18 1.23
C THR A 154 -4.98 -6.04 1.10
N ALA A 155 -5.12 -7.35 0.89
CA ALA A 155 -3.98 -8.24 0.62
C ALA A 155 -3.23 -7.84 -0.67
N PHE A 156 -3.94 -7.52 -1.75
CA PHE A 156 -3.31 -7.02 -2.98
C PHE A 156 -2.69 -5.63 -2.81
N SER A 157 -3.35 -4.73 -2.10
CA SER A 157 -2.85 -3.38 -1.82
C SER A 157 -1.59 -3.38 -0.97
N THR A 158 -1.32 -4.45 -0.21
CA THR A 158 -0.06 -4.63 0.55
C THR A 158 1.18 -4.62 -0.36
N ILE A 159 1.03 -5.01 -1.64
CA ILE A 159 2.13 -5.02 -2.60
C ILE A 159 2.54 -3.59 -3.01
N LEU A 160 1.62 -2.62 -2.88
CA LEU A 160 1.87 -1.24 -3.28
C LEU A 160 2.66 -0.47 -2.19
N PRO A 161 3.88 -0.01 -2.48
CA PRO A 161 4.65 0.80 -1.55
C PRO A 161 4.00 2.19 -1.34
N LEU A 162 4.34 2.85 -0.22
CA LEU A 162 3.82 4.13 0.29
C LEU A 162 2.38 4.16 0.83
N VAL A 163 1.38 3.80 0.02
CA VAL A 163 -0.03 3.91 0.46
C VAL A 163 -0.53 2.58 1.04
N GLY A 164 -0.02 1.46 0.52
CA GLY A 164 -0.26 0.13 1.05
C GLY A 164 -1.75 -0.17 1.25
N THR A 165 -2.06 -0.77 2.40
CA THR A 165 -3.41 -1.18 2.80
C THR A 165 -4.31 -0.02 3.22
N THR A 166 -3.75 1.16 3.50
CA THR A 166 -4.51 2.32 3.99
C THR A 166 -5.55 2.81 2.98
N ILE A 167 -5.30 2.60 1.69
CA ILE A 167 -6.23 2.97 0.61
C ILE A 167 -7.55 2.20 0.67
N VAL A 168 -7.56 1.02 1.33
CA VAL A 168 -8.75 0.17 1.41
C VAL A 168 -9.51 0.41 2.70
N TRP A 169 -8.86 0.26 3.87
CA TRP A 169 -9.59 0.35 5.15
C TRP A 169 -9.95 1.79 5.54
N THR A 170 -9.21 2.81 5.10
CA THR A 170 -9.50 4.21 5.47
C THR A 170 -10.83 4.69 4.88
N PRO A 171 -11.09 4.56 3.56
CA PRO A 171 -12.39 4.94 3.00
C PRO A 171 -13.56 4.15 3.58
N ILE A 172 -13.36 2.86 3.89
CA ILE A 172 -14.40 2.03 4.52
C ILE A 172 -14.73 2.55 5.91
N GLY A 173 -13.71 2.81 6.74
CA GLY A 173 -13.89 3.37 8.08
C GLY A 173 -14.59 4.72 8.03
N ILE A 174 -14.19 5.60 7.12
CA ILE A 174 -14.87 6.90 6.89
C ILE A 174 -16.32 6.69 6.43
N GLY A 175 -16.58 5.73 5.54
CA GLY A 175 -17.93 5.42 5.07
C GLY A 175 -18.87 4.96 6.19
N LEU A 176 -18.37 4.18 7.15
CA LEU A 176 -19.13 3.79 8.34
C LEU A 176 -19.46 5.01 9.22
N LEU A 177 -18.49 5.91 9.41
CA LEU A 177 -18.73 7.17 10.13
C LEU A 177 -19.83 7.97 9.46
N LEU A 178 -19.72 8.21 8.15
CA LEU A 178 -20.71 8.98 7.37
C LEU A 178 -22.10 8.35 7.38
N SER A 179 -22.20 7.04 7.61
CA SER A 179 -23.47 6.31 7.71
C SER A 179 -24.08 6.38 9.13
N GLY A 180 -23.44 7.08 10.07
CA GLY A 180 -23.88 7.24 11.45
C GLY A 180 -23.38 6.15 12.41
N ASP A 181 -22.59 5.19 11.94
CA ASP A 181 -21.99 4.12 12.77
C ASP A 181 -20.60 4.51 13.28
N TYR A 182 -20.61 5.40 14.26
CA TYR A 182 -19.37 5.96 14.83
C TYR A 182 -18.50 4.91 15.54
N VAL A 183 -19.12 3.93 16.20
CA VAL A 183 -18.40 2.92 16.99
C VAL A 183 -17.59 2.02 16.06
N ASN A 184 -18.24 1.50 15.02
CA ASN A 184 -17.56 0.62 14.07
C ASN A 184 -16.60 1.39 13.16
N GLY A 185 -16.94 2.61 12.75
CA GLY A 185 -16.05 3.44 11.94
C GLY A 185 -14.75 3.83 12.67
N ILE A 186 -14.83 4.35 13.90
CA ILE A 186 -13.63 4.70 14.68
C ILE A 186 -12.85 3.43 15.02
N GLY A 187 -13.55 2.36 15.43
CA GLY A 187 -12.94 1.08 15.75
C GLY A 187 -12.14 0.50 14.57
N LEU A 188 -12.70 0.53 13.37
CA LEU A 188 -12.03 0.06 12.16
C LEU A 188 -10.81 0.91 11.81
N LEU A 189 -10.89 2.23 11.93
CA LEU A 189 -9.75 3.12 11.64
C LEU A 189 -8.59 2.88 12.62
N LEU A 190 -8.88 2.71 13.91
CA LEU A 190 -7.87 2.40 14.91
C LEU A 190 -7.28 1.00 14.69
N TYR A 191 -8.11 0.00 14.41
CA TYR A 191 -7.66 -1.34 14.10
C TYR A 191 -6.81 -1.37 12.81
N GLY A 192 -7.22 -0.65 11.78
CA GLY A 192 -6.49 -0.50 10.53
C GLY A 192 -5.11 0.12 10.75
N PHE A 193 -5.02 1.16 11.57
CA PHE A 193 -3.76 1.82 11.90
C PHE A 193 -2.82 0.92 12.74
N PHE A 194 -3.31 0.36 13.85
CA PHE A 194 -2.47 -0.37 14.80
C PHE A 194 -2.20 -1.81 14.39
N ILE A 195 -3.22 -2.53 13.91
CA ILE A 195 -3.12 -3.96 13.61
C ILE A 195 -2.73 -4.16 12.14
N ILE A 196 -3.54 -3.67 11.20
CA ILE A 196 -3.28 -3.90 9.76
C ILE A 196 -2.00 -3.19 9.32
N GLY A 197 -1.79 -1.94 9.73
CA GLY A 197 -0.55 -1.19 9.48
C GLY A 197 0.64 -1.69 10.30
N GLY A 198 0.41 -2.16 11.53
CA GLY A 198 1.44 -2.73 12.39
C GLY A 198 2.08 -3.99 11.81
N VAL A 199 1.29 -4.82 11.11
CA VAL A 199 1.78 -6.05 10.46
C VAL A 199 2.86 -5.75 9.41
N ASP A 200 2.72 -4.70 8.58
CA ASP A 200 3.75 -4.31 7.60
C ASP A 200 5.03 -3.81 8.28
N ASN A 201 4.89 -3.03 9.36
CA ASN A 201 6.03 -2.52 10.12
C ASN A 201 6.84 -3.65 10.77
N VAL A 202 6.17 -4.65 11.34
CA VAL A 202 6.82 -5.83 11.93
C VAL A 202 7.53 -6.66 10.86
N ALA A 203 6.92 -6.84 9.68
CA ALA A 203 7.55 -7.53 8.56
C ALA A 203 8.84 -6.85 8.12
N ARG A 204 8.79 -5.53 7.98
CA ARG A 204 9.95 -4.71 7.60
C ARG A 204 11.06 -4.78 8.65
N PHE A 205 10.71 -4.87 9.93
CA PHE A 205 11.67 -5.07 11.02
C PHE A 205 12.29 -6.48 11.00
N LEU A 206 11.49 -7.54 10.81
CA LEU A 206 11.98 -8.91 10.73
C LEU A 206 12.89 -9.13 9.52
N LEU A 207 12.56 -8.53 8.38
CA LEU A 207 13.41 -8.53 7.17
C LEU A 207 14.72 -7.80 7.42
N GLN A 208 14.69 -6.61 8.04
CA GLN A 208 15.91 -5.88 8.41
C GLN A 208 16.79 -6.68 9.37
N LYS A 209 16.21 -7.36 10.37
CA LYS A 209 16.96 -8.18 11.31
C LYS A 209 17.67 -9.38 10.65
N LYS A 210 17.11 -9.89 9.55
CA LYS A 210 17.72 -10.99 8.77
C LYS A 210 18.80 -10.49 7.80
N LEU A 211 18.74 -9.23 7.37
CA LEU A 211 19.65 -8.61 6.41
C LEU A 211 20.78 -7.81 7.06
N ALA A 212 20.62 -7.40 8.32
CA ALA A 212 21.59 -6.57 9.01
C ALA A 212 21.61 -6.87 10.51
N ASP A 213 22.41 -7.87 10.91
CA ASP A 213 23.08 -7.82 12.22
C ASP A 213 24.39 -7.05 12.10
N ILE A 214 24.36 -5.95 11.32
CA ILE A 214 25.51 -5.09 11.07
C ILE A 214 25.40 -3.95 12.08
N HIS A 215 26.41 -3.82 12.93
CA HIS A 215 26.43 -2.80 13.97
C HIS A 215 26.19 -1.40 13.36
N PRO A 216 25.28 -0.56 13.89
CA PRO A 216 24.90 0.72 13.27
C PRO A 216 26.09 1.63 12.92
N LEU A 217 27.16 1.59 13.72
CA LEU A 217 28.41 2.31 13.44
C LEU A 217 29.09 1.85 12.15
N ILE A 218 29.09 0.55 11.84
CA ILE A 218 29.67 0.00 10.60
C ILE A 218 28.88 0.52 9.39
N THR A 219 27.55 0.60 9.49
CA THR A 219 26.72 1.19 8.44
C THR A 219 27.01 2.67 8.25
N VAL A 220 27.14 3.45 9.33
CA VAL A 220 27.48 4.87 9.27
C VAL A 220 28.86 5.08 8.63
N PHE A 221 29.89 4.37 9.08
CA PHE A 221 31.23 4.48 8.49
C PHE A 221 31.28 3.95 7.06
N GLY A 222 30.56 2.86 6.76
CA GLY A 222 30.47 2.31 5.40
C GLY A 222 29.83 3.26 4.41
N VAL A 223 28.77 3.99 4.82
CA VAL A 223 28.15 5.04 4.00
C VAL A 223 29.08 6.24 3.87
N LEU A 224 29.67 6.72 4.98
CA LEU A 224 30.51 7.92 5.00
C LEU A 224 31.82 7.75 4.23
N ILE A 225 32.43 6.56 4.29
CA ILE A 225 33.72 6.24 3.65
C ILE A 225 33.50 5.62 2.27
N GLY A 226 32.45 4.79 2.11
CA GLY A 226 32.16 4.07 0.88
C GLY A 226 31.61 4.97 -0.23
N ILE A 227 30.63 5.84 0.05
CA ILE A 227 30.02 6.69 -1.00
C ILE A 227 31.07 7.56 -1.73
N PRO A 228 32.01 8.25 -1.03
CA PRO A 228 33.06 9.01 -1.71
C PRO A 228 34.01 8.14 -2.55
N MET A 229 34.26 6.90 -2.14
CA MET A 229 35.10 5.94 -2.86
C MET A 229 34.44 5.43 -4.15
N PHE A 230 33.11 5.46 -4.24
CA PHE A 230 32.34 5.07 -5.42
C PHE A 230 32.06 6.23 -6.41
N GLY A 231 32.54 7.45 -6.13
CA GLY A 231 32.60 8.55 -7.08
C GLY A 231 31.27 9.27 -7.37
N PHE A 232 30.56 9.69 -6.31
CA PHE A 232 29.48 10.68 -6.40
C PHE A 232 29.97 12.09 -6.11
#